data_AF-A0AAV0WXJ8-F1
#
_entry.id   AF-A0AAV0WXJ8-F1
#
_cell.length_a   1.000
_cell.length_b   1.000
_cell.length_c   1.000
_cell.angle_alpha   90.00
_cell.angle_beta   90.00
_cell.angle_gamma   90.00
#
_symmetry.space_group_name_H-M   'P 1'
#
loop_
_entity.id
_entity.type
_entity.pdbx_description
1 polymer ?
#
loop_
_entity_poly.entity_id
_entity_poly.type
_entity_poly.pdbx_seq_one_letter_code
_entity_poly.pdbx_strand_id
1 'polypeptide(L)'
;MSKVSDFDGSLCEVNILRQKTDDCKTLNEIIDISNKLKTVIPTANYLCRLAFTSAVSAASNERVFSVFKLIKNYLRTTMTDKRFKNLLILNTSKDILDSINMSAMIKNWATLKERRIIV
;
A
#
# COMPACT_ATOMS: atom_id res chain seq x y z
N MET A 1 -18.04 -30.13 3.59
CA MET A 1 -18.26 -29.41 4.86
C MET A 1 -17.09 -29.73 5.78
N SER A 2 -16.02 -28.92 5.75
CA SER A 2 -15.06 -28.74 6.85
C SER A 2 -14.15 -27.54 6.53
N LYS A 3 -14.73 -26.33 6.53
CA LYS A 3 -13.98 -25.07 6.63
C LYS A 3 -13.63 -24.81 8.09
N VAL A 4 -12.93 -25.76 8.71
CA VAL A 4 -12.12 -25.44 9.88
C VAL A 4 -10.72 -25.46 9.33
N SER A 5 -10.24 -24.29 8.90
CA SER A 5 -8.80 -24.09 8.75
C SER A 5 -8.16 -24.54 10.05
N ASP A 6 -7.18 -25.45 9.99
CA ASP A 6 -6.48 -26.00 11.16
C ASP A 6 -5.88 -24.87 12.01
N PHE A 7 -6.71 -24.33 12.91
CA PHE A 7 -6.38 -23.22 13.79
C PHE A 7 -5.23 -23.63 14.70
N ASP A 8 -5.23 -24.88 15.13
CA ASP A 8 -4.16 -25.49 15.90
C ASP A 8 -2.84 -25.56 15.11
N GLY A 9 -2.91 -25.82 13.80
CA GLY A 9 -1.74 -25.78 12.92
C GLY A 9 -1.17 -24.36 12.81
N SER A 10 -2.05 -23.38 12.60
CA SER A 10 -1.66 -21.96 12.56
C SER A 10 -1.08 -21.47 13.90
N LEU A 11 -1.67 -21.92 15.02
CA LEU A 11 -1.20 -21.60 16.37
C LEU A 11 0.15 -22.24 16.66
N CYS A 12 0.37 -23.47 16.20
CA CYS A 12 1.66 -24.17 16.28
C CYS A 12 2.75 -23.38 15.53
N GLU A 13 2.47 -22.95 14.30
CA GLU A 13 3.41 -22.13 13.51
C GLU A 13 3.79 -20.82 14.23
N VAL A 14 2.81 -20.14 14.83
CA VAL A 14 3.04 -18.90 15.59
C VAL A 14 3.86 -19.18 16.86
N ASN A 15 3.61 -20.30 17.54
CA ASN A 15 4.38 -20.70 18.71
C ASN A 15 5.83 -21.07 18.36
N ILE A 16 6.07 -21.68 17.19
CA ILE A 16 7.42 -21.96 16.67
C ILE A 16 8.17 -20.66 16.41
N LEU A 17 7.50 -19.67 15.78
CA LEU A 17 8.08 -18.35 15.58
C LEU A 17 8.42 -17.72 16.94
N ARG A 18 7.49 -17.75 17.90
CA ARG A 18 7.67 -17.19 19.25
C ARG A 18 8.90 -17.75 19.96
N GLN A 19 9.04 -19.08 20.00
CA GLN A 19 10.21 -19.73 20.61
C GLN A 19 11.54 -19.32 19.97
N LYS A 20 11.55 -19.06 18.66
CA LYS A 20 12.74 -18.61 17.94
C LYS A 20 13.02 -17.12 18.10
N THR A 21 12.04 -16.35 18.54
CA THR A 21 12.16 -14.90 18.74
C THR A 21 12.35 -14.48 20.20
N ASP A 22 12.37 -15.41 21.16
CA ASP A 22 12.54 -15.09 22.59
C ASP A 22 13.86 -14.35 22.90
N ASP A 23 14.90 -14.51 22.06
CA ASP A 23 16.20 -13.83 22.19
C ASP A 23 16.35 -12.56 21.32
N CYS A 24 15.35 -12.20 20.51
CA CYS A 24 15.44 -11.08 19.56
C CYS A 24 15.07 -9.75 20.21
N LYS A 25 15.87 -8.70 19.95
CA LYS A 25 15.64 -7.35 20.50
C LYS A 25 15.03 -6.40 19.48
N THR A 26 15.15 -6.72 18.19
CA THR A 26 14.77 -5.81 17.10
C THR A 26 13.71 -6.41 16.18
N LEU A 27 12.74 -5.59 15.76
CA LEU A 27 11.69 -5.95 14.79
C LEU A 27 12.23 -6.50 13.46
N ASN A 28 13.36 -5.98 12.98
CA ASN A 28 13.98 -6.43 11.73
C ASN A 28 14.53 -7.88 11.85
N GLU A 29 15.05 -8.26 13.02
CA GLU A 29 15.57 -9.61 13.26
C GLU A 29 14.43 -10.65 13.22
N ILE A 30 13.27 -10.29 13.77
CA ILE A 30 12.06 -11.12 13.75
C ILE A 30 11.59 -11.36 12.31
N ILE A 31 11.63 -10.34 11.45
CA ILE A 31 11.26 -10.45 10.03
C ILE A 31 12.25 -11.35 9.27
N ASP A 32 13.55 -11.21 9.53
CA ASP A 32 14.57 -12.05 8.89
C ASP A 32 14.44 -13.52 9.27
N ILE A 33 14.15 -13.82 10.54
CA ILE A 33 13.90 -15.18 11.01
C ILE A 33 12.62 -15.74 10.38
N SER A 34 11.56 -14.94 10.32
CA SER A 34 10.29 -15.32 9.68
C SER A 34 10.47 -15.64 8.19
N ASN A 35 11.29 -14.85 7.49
CA ASN A 35 11.63 -15.09 6.09
C ASN A 35 12.48 -16.35 5.88
N LYS A 36 13.45 -16.63 6.77
CA LYS A 36 14.24 -17.86 6.74
C LYS A 36 13.40 -19.11 6.97
N LEU A 37 12.38 -19.02 7.83
CA LEU A 37 11.49 -20.13 8.17
C LEU A 37 10.21 -20.18 7.31
N LYS A 38 10.13 -19.41 6.22
CA LYS A 38 8.94 -19.30 5.36
C LYS A 38 8.38 -20.63 4.87
N THR A 39 9.23 -21.65 4.68
CA THR A 39 8.83 -22.99 4.23
C THR A 39 8.19 -23.82 5.34
N VAL A 40 8.54 -23.55 6.61
CA VAL A 40 8.07 -24.28 7.80
C VAL A 40 6.86 -23.60 8.44
N ILE A 41 6.78 -22.27 8.37
CA ILE A 41 5.72 -21.46 8.99
C ILE A 41 5.05 -20.51 7.97
N PRO A 42 4.44 -21.02 6.90
CA PRO A 42 3.89 -20.20 5.83
C PRO A 42 2.78 -19.25 6.30
N THR A 43 1.92 -19.72 7.19
CA THR A 43 0.77 -18.97 7.71
C THR A 43 1.24 -17.90 8.70
N ALA A 44 2.14 -18.25 9.62
CA ALA A 44 2.68 -17.30 10.58
C ALA A 44 3.54 -16.22 9.90
N ASN A 45 4.34 -16.56 8.89
CA ASN A 45 5.10 -15.57 8.13
C ASN A 45 4.18 -14.59 7.38
N TYR A 46 3.10 -15.09 6.77
CA TYR A 46 2.12 -14.22 6.13
C TYR A 46 1.45 -13.26 7.13
N LEU A 47 1.06 -13.76 8.30
CA LEU A 47 0.50 -12.94 9.39
C LEU A 47 1.51 -11.91 9.90
N CYS A 48 2.77 -12.29 10.11
CA CYS A 48 3.83 -11.36 10.49
C CYS A 48 4.00 -10.25 9.46
N ARG A 49 4.07 -10.58 8.17
CA ARG A 49 4.17 -9.58 7.10
C ARG A 49 2.96 -8.66 7.07
N LEU A 50 1.75 -9.18 7.26
CA LEU A 50 0.54 -8.35 7.36
C LEU A 50 0.59 -7.43 8.57
N ALA A 51 0.98 -7.92 9.73
CA ALA A 51 1.12 -7.12 10.95
C ALA A 51 2.16 -6.00 10.76
N PHE A 52 3.31 -6.30 10.14
CA PHE A 52 4.36 -5.30 9.89
C PHE A 52 4.05 -4.34 8.74
N THR A 53 3.24 -4.75 7.76
CA THR A 53 2.79 -3.88 6.65
C THR A 53 1.56 -3.05 7.04
N SER A 54 0.84 -3.47 8.09
CA SER A 54 -0.25 -2.68 8.63
C SER A 54 0.32 -1.34 9.10
N ALA A 55 -0.26 -0.25 8.60
CA ALA A 55 0.21 1.08 8.95
C ALA A 55 0.02 1.28 10.45
N VAL A 56 1.12 1.32 11.20
CA VAL A 56 1.11 1.60 12.66
C VAL A 56 0.50 2.98 12.95
N SER A 57 0.52 3.89 11.97
CA SER A 57 -0.07 5.22 12.10
C SER A 57 -0.86 5.63 10.85
N ALA A 58 -2.01 6.27 11.08
CA ALA A 58 -2.79 6.93 10.04
C ALA A 58 -2.16 8.24 9.54
N ALA A 59 -1.05 8.69 10.13
CA ALA A 59 -0.43 9.99 9.85
C ALA A 59 -0.08 10.20 8.37
N SER A 60 0.36 9.16 7.65
CA SER A 60 0.64 9.26 6.21
C SER A 60 -0.63 9.55 5.41
N ASN A 61 -1.73 8.88 5.74
CA ASN A 61 -3.01 9.11 5.07
C ASN A 61 -3.54 10.51 5.41
N GLU A 62 -3.50 10.91 6.69
CA GLU A 62 -3.90 12.24 7.16
C GLU A 62 -3.10 13.36 6.50
N ARG A 63 -1.78 13.18 6.35
CA ARG A 63 -0.90 14.14 5.67
C ARG A 63 -1.34 14.34 4.21
N VAL A 64 -1.66 13.26 3.50
CA VAL A 64 -2.15 13.35 2.12
C VAL A 64 -3.51 14.03 2.07
N PHE A 65 -4.43 13.74 3.00
CA PHE A 65 -5.72 14.43 3.08
C PHE A 65 -5.58 15.92 3.43
N SER A 66 -4.60 16.31 4.25
CA SER A 66 -4.32 17.71 4.59
C SER A 66 -3.80 18.49 3.40
N VAL A 67 -2.84 17.94 2.64
CA VAL A 67 -2.38 18.53 1.37
C VAL A 67 -3.55 18.67 0.38
N PHE A 68 -4.41 17.67 0.31
CA PHE A 68 -5.56 17.70 -0.58
C PHE A 68 -6.61 18.74 -0.18
N LYS A 69 -6.79 18.98 1.12
CA LYS A 69 -7.64 20.06 1.63
C LYS A 69 -7.14 21.41 1.13
N LEU A 70 -5.82 21.63 1.10
CA LEU A 70 -5.23 22.85 0.52
C LEU A 70 -5.52 22.97 -0.99
N ILE A 71 -5.38 21.88 -1.75
CA ILE A 71 -5.68 21.87 -3.19
C ILE A 71 -7.17 22.19 -3.44
N LYS A 72 -8.09 21.57 -2.69
CA LYS A 72 -9.53 21.85 -2.78
C LYS A 72 -9.83 23.32 -2.48
N ASN A 73 -9.24 23.86 -1.42
CA ASN A 73 -9.43 25.26 -1.02
C ASN A 73 -8.86 26.23 -2.07
N TYR A 74 -7.69 25.93 -2.63
CA TYR A 74 -7.07 26.75 -3.67
C TYR A 74 -7.91 26.78 -4.95
N LEU A 75 -8.38 25.62 -5.42
CA LEU A 75 -9.18 25.52 -6.64
C LEU A 75 -10.63 25.99 -6.44
N ARG A 76 -11.13 26.10 -5.20
CA ARG A 76 -12.53 26.44 -4.87
C ARG A 76 -13.58 25.57 -5.58
N THR A 77 -13.22 24.35 -5.97
CA THR A 77 -14.10 23.47 -6.75
C THR A 77 -14.78 22.43 -5.88
N THR A 78 -16.10 22.27 -6.02
CA THR A 78 -16.77 21.00 -5.72
C THR A 78 -16.30 19.95 -6.71
N MET A 79 -15.75 18.84 -6.22
CA MET A 79 -15.09 17.83 -7.05
C MET A 79 -15.69 16.45 -6.81
N THR A 80 -16.01 15.73 -7.88
CA THR A 80 -16.54 14.35 -7.81
C THR A 80 -15.49 13.40 -7.23
N ASP A 81 -15.94 12.37 -6.50
CA ASP A 81 -15.09 11.34 -5.90
C ASP A 81 -14.14 10.66 -6.90
N LYS A 82 -14.57 10.49 -8.15
CA LYS A 82 -13.73 9.93 -9.21
C LYS A 82 -12.50 10.79 -9.48
N ARG A 83 -12.70 12.10 -9.66
CA ARG A 83 -11.59 13.03 -9.88
C ARG A 83 -10.70 13.12 -8.62
N PHE A 84 -11.30 13.01 -7.43
CA PHE A 84 -10.59 13.01 -6.15
C PHE A 84 -9.63 11.83 -6.04
N LYS A 85 -10.12 10.61 -6.28
CA LYS A 85 -9.31 9.38 -6.28
C LYS A 85 -8.17 9.45 -7.30
N ASN A 86 -8.43 9.96 -8.49
CA ASN A 86 -7.39 10.09 -9.52
C ASN A 86 -6.26 11.05 -9.10
N LEU A 87 -6.61 12.21 -8.54
CA LEU A 87 -5.59 13.16 -8.04
C LEU A 87 -4.84 12.62 -6.84
N LEU A 88 -5.49 11.83 -5.97
CA LEU A 88 -4.85 11.17 -4.84
C LEU A 88 -3.75 10.22 -5.33
N ILE A 89 -4.07 9.37 -6.32
CA ILE A 89 -3.12 8.43 -6.92
C ILE A 89 -1.93 9.17 -7.54
N LEU A 90 -2.19 10.27 -8.27
CA LEU A 90 -1.13 11.10 -8.85
C LEU A 90 -0.24 11.74 -7.78
N ASN A 91 -0.81 12.18 -6.66
CA ASN A 91 -0.05 12.78 -5.57
C ASN A 91 0.82 11.76 -4.83
N THR A 92 0.31 10.55 -4.59
CA THR A 92 1.08 9.45 -3.99
C THR A 92 2.16 8.93 -4.93
N SER A 93 1.93 8.97 -6.24
CA SER A 93 2.89 8.54 -7.26
C SER A 93 3.71 9.69 -7.84
N LYS A 94 3.81 10.81 -7.11
CA LYS A 94 4.44 12.04 -7.62
C LYS A 94 5.91 11.81 -7.98
N ASP A 95 6.64 11.04 -7.18
CA ASP A 95 8.06 10.75 -7.41
C ASP A 95 8.27 10.04 -8.76
N ILE A 96 7.35 9.16 -9.13
CA ILE A 96 7.34 8.48 -10.42
C ILE A 96 6.90 9.44 -11.52
N LEU A 97 5.87 10.26 -11.27
CA LEU A 97 5.36 11.23 -12.23
C LEU A 97 6.40 12.28 -12.62
N ASP A 98 7.24 12.71 -11.67
CA ASP A 98 8.32 13.67 -11.89
C ASP A 98 9.41 13.08 -12.80
N SER A 99 9.54 11.75 -12.86
CA SER A 99 10.43 11.05 -13.82
C SER A 99 9.84 10.91 -15.23
N ILE A 100 8.53 11.11 -15.40
CA ILE A 100 7.85 10.97 -16.69
C ILE A 100 7.92 12.28 -17.46
N ASN A 101 8.33 12.22 -18.73
CA ASN A 101 8.32 13.38 -19.60
C ASN A 101 6.87 13.75 -20.00
N MET A 102 6.27 14.66 -19.23
CA MET A 102 4.91 15.16 -19.48
C MET A 102 4.75 15.78 -20.86
N SER A 103 5.77 16.47 -21.40
CA SER A 103 5.68 17.08 -22.72
C SER A 103 5.58 16.05 -23.85
N ALA A 104 6.34 14.95 -23.75
CA ALA A 104 6.24 13.83 -24.66
C ALA A 104 4.89 13.12 -24.54
N MET A 105 4.39 12.93 -23.32
CA MET A 105 3.08 12.34 -23.06
C MET A 105 1.94 13.19 -23.65
N ILE A 106 1.98 14.51 -23.48
CA ILE A 106 1.00 15.45 -24.06
C ILE A 106 1.05 15.39 -25.58
N LYS A 107 2.25 15.36 -26.17
CA LYS A 107 2.42 15.27 -27.62
C LYS A 107 1.85 13.96 -28.17
N ASN A 108 2.16 12.83 -27.55
CA ASN A 108 1.60 11.53 -27.91
C ASN A 108 0.08 11.50 -27.76
N TRP A 109 -0.43 12.11 -26.68
CA TRP A 109 -1.86 12.25 -26.45
C TRP A 109 -2.55 13.13 -27.49
N ALA A 110 -1.93 14.24 -27.91
CA ALA A 110 -2.44 15.12 -28.95
C ALA A 110 -2.40 14.45 -30.34
N THR A 111 -1.45 13.55 -30.58
CA THR A 111 -1.38 12.77 -31.83
C THR A 111 -2.38 11.62 -31.90
N LEU A 112 -2.95 11.20 -30.76
CA LEU A 112 -4.07 10.24 -30.72
C LEU A 112 -5.31 10.93 -31.27
N LYS A 113 -5.54 10.73 -32.57
CA LYS A 113 -6.55 11.38 -33.43
C LYS A 113 -8.01 11.01 -33.13
N GLU A 114 -8.37 10.68 -31.89
CA GLU A 114 -9.78 10.54 -31.51
C GLU A 114 -10.35 11.90 -31.13
N ARG A 115 -11.13 12.46 -32.06
CA ARG A 115 -11.94 13.66 -31.85
C ARG A 115 -12.84 13.46 -30.62
N ARG A 116 -12.53 14.18 -29.54
CA ARG A 116 -13.39 14.25 -28.35
C ARG A 116 -14.48 15.28 -28.61
N ILE A 117 -15.61 14.84 -29.13
CA ILE A 117 -16.85 15.61 -29.05
C ILE A 117 -17.26 15.56 -27.58
N ILE A 118 -17.29 16.73 -26.94
CA ILE A 118 -17.95 16.92 -25.65
C ILE A 118 -19.42 17.15 -25.98
N VAL A 119 -20.28 16.18 -25.65
CA VAL A 119 -21.73 16.40 -25.47
C VAL A 119 -22.00 16.36 -23.97
#